data_AF-A0A353BCF7-F1
#
_entry.id   AF-A0A353BCF7-F1
#
_cell.length_a   1.000
_cell.length_b   1.000
_cell.length_c   1.000
_cell.angle_alpha   90.00
_cell.angle_beta   90.00
_cell.angle_gamma   90.00
#
_symmetry.space_group_name_H-M   'P 1'
#
loop_
_entity.id
_entity.type
_entity.pdbx_description
1 polymer ?
#
loop_
_entity_poly.entity_id
_entity_poly.type
_entity_poly.pdbx_seq_one_letter_code
_entity_poly.pdbx_strand_id
1 'polypeptide(L)'
;MNINWPTSLPDYFDEEKLEAFHPYMIHVFGDENTDRAIEFVTAHVRHLSNACPPGTSHWIQFDFTKQCVTTKKMLRMREEITAALAPLDVTVNFYE
;
A
#
# COMPACT_ATOMS: atom_id res chain seq x y z
N MET A 1 -4.73 -5.34 -24.63
CA MET A 1 -3.93 -4.92 -23.45
C MET A 1 -4.93 -4.40 -22.44
N ASN A 2 -5.34 -5.22 -21.47
CA ASN A 2 -6.33 -4.83 -20.46
C ASN A 2 -5.57 -4.12 -19.34
N ILE A 3 -5.75 -2.81 -19.21
CA ILE A 3 -5.08 -2.05 -18.16
C ILE A 3 -5.88 -2.24 -16.86
N ASN A 4 -5.47 -3.22 -16.06
CA ASN A 4 -6.01 -3.41 -14.71
C ASN A 4 -5.26 -2.47 -13.76
N TRP A 5 -5.65 -1.20 -13.74
CA TRP A 5 -5.04 -0.24 -12.82
C TRP A 5 -5.28 -0.64 -11.36
N PRO A 6 -4.29 -0.48 -10.48
CA PRO A 6 -4.52 -0.54 -9.05
C PRO A 6 -5.56 0.52 -8.65
N THR A 7 -6.54 0.14 -7.82
CA THR A 7 -7.58 1.05 -7.32
C THR A 7 -7.42 1.18 -5.80
N SER A 8 -7.40 2.42 -5.29
CA SER A 8 -7.56 2.67 -3.86
C SER A 8 -9.05 2.73 -3.51
N LEU A 9 -9.39 2.18 -2.36
CA LEU A 9 -10.64 2.48 -1.68
C LEU A 9 -10.44 3.78 -0.86
N PRO A 10 -11.51 4.44 -0.37
CA PRO A 10 -11.35 5.67 0.39
C PRO A 10 -10.40 5.51 1.58
N ASP A 11 -9.39 6.38 1.65
CA ASP A 11 -8.52 6.46 2.82
C ASP A 11 -9.28 6.99 4.03
N TYR A 12 -8.85 6.58 5.22
CA TYR A 12 -9.39 7.06 6.48
C TYR A 12 -8.24 7.44 7.43
N PHE A 13 -8.46 8.45 8.27
CA PHE A 13 -7.49 8.89 9.27
C PHE A 13 -8.13 8.91 10.66
N ASP A 14 -7.48 8.25 11.61
CA ASP A 14 -7.80 8.27 13.04
C ASP A 14 -6.89 9.29 13.75
N GLU A 15 -7.46 10.45 14.08
CA GLU A 15 -6.72 11.52 14.74
C GLU A 15 -6.27 11.16 16.17
N GLU A 16 -7.05 10.36 16.90
CA GLU A 16 -6.75 9.99 18.29
C GLU A 16 -5.55 9.05 18.36
N LYS A 17 -5.40 8.17 17.36
CA LYS A 17 -4.29 7.21 17.28
C LYS A 17 -3.14 7.65 16.38
N LEU A 18 -3.32 8.73 15.60
CA LEU A 18 -2.41 9.12 14.52
C LEU A 18 -2.19 7.97 13.53
N GLU A 19 -3.28 7.40 13.02
CA GLU A 19 -3.24 6.26 12.09
C GLU A 19 -3.95 6.59 10.78
N ALA A 20 -3.25 6.46 9.66
CA ALA A 20 -3.80 6.59 8.32
C ALA A 20 -3.99 5.19 7.71
N PHE A 21 -5.17 4.90 7.17
CA PHE A 21 -5.55 3.60 6.62
C PHE A 21 -5.73 3.70 5.12
N HIS A 22 -5.05 2.80 4.41
CA HIS A 22 -4.94 2.77 2.95
C HIS A 22 -5.41 1.41 2.41
N PRO A 23 -6.72 1.25 2.18
CA PRO A 23 -7.27 0.05 1.58
C PRO A 23 -7.11 0.03 0.05
N TYR A 24 -6.63 -1.09 -0.49
CA TYR A 24 -6.30 -1.25 -1.91
C TYR A 24 -6.97 -2.48 -2.51
N MET A 25 -7.74 -2.29 -3.58
CA MET A 25 -8.24 -3.39 -4.42
C MET A 25 -7.42 -3.39 -5.71
N ILE A 26 -6.37 -4.21 -5.74
CA ILE A 26 -5.34 -4.18 -6.77
C ILE A 26 -5.18 -5.53 -7.44
N HIS A 27 -4.98 -5.55 -8.76
CA HIS A 27 -4.77 -6.79 -9.50
C HIS A 27 -3.28 -7.06 -9.69
N VAL A 28 -2.77 -8.18 -9.17
CA VAL A 28 -1.32 -8.51 -9.18
C VAL A 28 -0.99 -9.76 -10.01
N PHE A 29 -1.76 -9.97 -11.10
CA PHE A 29 -1.52 -11.03 -12.06
C PHE A 29 -0.25 -10.78 -12.86
N GLY A 30 0.74 -11.66 -12.72
CA GLY A 30 2.08 -11.47 -13.32
C GLY A 30 2.95 -10.47 -12.56
N ASP A 31 4.23 -10.43 -12.89
CA ASP A 31 5.19 -9.58 -12.18
C ASP A 31 5.05 -8.10 -12.55
N GLU A 32 4.78 -7.78 -13.83
CA GLU A 32 4.55 -6.41 -14.28
C GLU A 32 3.45 -5.68 -13.49
N ASN A 33 2.33 -6.34 -13.21
CA ASN A 33 1.26 -5.74 -12.42
C ASN A 33 1.60 -5.69 -10.92
N THR A 34 2.45 -6.60 -10.45
CA THR A 34 2.97 -6.55 -9.08
C THR A 34 3.85 -5.31 -8.89
N ASP A 35 4.74 -5.04 -9.85
CA ASP A 35 5.65 -3.91 -9.85
C ASP A 35 4.86 -2.59 -9.90
N ARG A 36 3.86 -2.50 -10.79
CA ARG A 36 2.94 -1.35 -10.86
C ARG A 36 2.18 -1.11 -9.56
N ALA A 37 1.73 -2.17 -8.89
CA ALA A 37 1.04 -2.05 -7.63
C ALA A 37 1.96 -1.50 -6.52
N ILE A 38 3.21 -1.95 -6.49
CA ILE A 38 4.23 -1.45 -5.56
C ILE A 38 4.46 0.05 -5.81
N GLU A 39 4.72 0.44 -7.06
CA GLU A 39 4.92 1.84 -7.44
C GLU A 39 3.73 2.72 -7.05
N PHE A 40 2.51 2.27 -7.35
CA PHE A 40 1.29 3.00 -7.01
C PHE A 40 1.13 3.19 -5.50
N VAL A 41 1.23 2.12 -4.72
CA VAL A 41 1.06 2.18 -3.25
C VAL A 41 2.12 3.07 -2.62
N THR A 42 3.39 2.94 -3.02
CA THR A 42 4.47 3.79 -2.52
C THR A 42 4.23 5.27 -2.87
N ALA A 43 3.85 5.57 -4.11
CA ALA A 43 3.58 6.94 -4.52
C ALA A 43 2.38 7.53 -3.76
N HIS A 44 1.34 6.74 -3.54
CA HIS A 44 0.15 7.16 -2.82
C HIS A 44 0.45 7.47 -1.34
N VAL A 45 1.12 6.55 -0.63
CA VAL A 45 1.50 6.77 0.77
C VAL A 45 2.45 7.97 0.89
N ARG A 46 3.42 8.12 -0.02
CA ARG A 46 4.31 9.30 -0.06
C ARG A 46 3.56 10.61 -0.28
N HIS A 47 2.52 10.59 -1.10
CA HIS A 47 1.70 11.78 -1.32
C HIS A 47 0.97 12.17 -0.04
N LEU A 48 0.33 11.20 0.61
CA LEU A 48 -0.47 11.40 1.82
C LEU A 48 0.36 11.69 3.07
N SER A 49 1.57 11.14 3.19
CA SER A 49 2.44 11.38 4.34
C SER A 49 2.75 12.87 4.56
N ASN A 50 2.74 13.68 3.48
CA ASN A 50 2.92 15.13 3.59
C ASN A 50 1.69 15.87 4.16
N ALA A 51 0.51 15.25 4.11
CA ALA A 51 -0.73 15.80 4.64
C ALA A 51 -1.04 15.29 6.06
N CYS A 52 -0.39 14.19 6.49
CA CYS A 52 -0.56 13.63 7.82
C CYS A 52 0.32 14.35 8.86
N PRO A 53 -0.13 14.43 10.13
CA PRO A 53 0.71 14.92 11.22
C PRO A 53 1.99 14.08 11.41
N PRO A 54 3.11 14.67 11.89
CA PRO A 54 4.30 13.91 12.23
C PRO A 54 4.01 12.78 13.25
N GLY A 55 4.65 11.63 13.07
CA GLY A 55 4.42 10.45 13.91
C GLY A 55 3.24 9.57 13.47
N THR A 56 2.57 9.91 12.36
CA THR A 56 1.48 9.09 11.81
C THR A 56 1.98 7.71 11.37
N SER A 57 1.24 6.67 11.75
CA SER A 57 1.42 5.31 11.24
C SER A 57 0.53 5.07 10.03
N HIS A 58 1.11 4.58 8.94
CA HIS A 58 0.41 4.26 7.70
C HIS A 58 0.12 2.75 7.63
N TRP A 59 -1.16 2.41 7.67
CA TRP A 59 -1.66 1.05 7.61
C TRP A 59 -2.14 0.71 6.21
N ILE A 60 -1.50 -0.26 5.57
CA ILE A 60 -1.81 -0.71 4.21
C ILE A 60 -2.62 -2.00 4.30
N GLN A 61 -3.79 -2.01 3.64
CA GLN A 61 -4.62 -3.21 3.52
C GLN A 61 -4.76 -3.59 2.05
N PHE A 62 -4.44 -4.84 1.72
CA PHE A 62 -4.64 -5.37 0.38
C PHE A 62 -5.88 -6.27 0.34
N ASP A 63 -6.84 -5.91 -0.52
CA ASP A 63 -7.92 -6.78 -0.91
C ASP A 63 -7.52 -7.57 -2.16
N PHE A 64 -7.15 -8.84 -1.94
CA PHE A 64 -6.85 -9.80 -3.00
C PHE A 64 -8.04 -10.70 -3.33
N THR A 65 -9.27 -10.32 -2.96
CA THR A 65 -10.49 -11.08 -3.26
C THR A 65 -10.53 -11.42 -4.75
N LYS A 66 -10.83 -12.70 -5.06
CA LYS A 66 -10.84 -13.29 -6.41
C LYS A 66 -9.46 -13.45 -7.07
N GLN A 67 -8.36 -13.34 -6.33
CA GLN A 67 -7.01 -13.56 -6.83
C GLN A 67 -6.29 -14.65 -6.02
N CYS A 68 -5.55 -15.52 -6.71
CA CYS A 68 -4.66 -16.47 -6.06
C CYS A 68 -3.28 -15.81 -5.91
N VAL A 69 -3.07 -15.10 -4.81
CA VAL A 69 -1.79 -14.43 -4.50
C VAL A 69 -1.00 -15.30 -3.54
N THR A 70 0.24 -15.64 -3.90
CA THR A 70 1.09 -16.46 -3.04
C THR A 70 1.66 -15.64 -1.89
N THR A 71 1.95 -16.29 -0.75
CA THR A 71 2.65 -15.66 0.38
C THR A 71 3.96 -15.01 -0.05
N LYS A 72 4.72 -15.65 -0.95
CA LYS A 72 5.96 -15.08 -1.50
C LYS A 72 5.71 -13.74 -2.19
N LYS A 73 4.64 -13.64 -2.99
CA LYS A 73 4.30 -12.39 -3.69
C LYS A 73 3.84 -11.31 -2.72
N MET A 74 3.05 -11.65 -1.70
CA MET A 74 2.65 -10.70 -0.66
C MET A 74 3.87 -10.17 0.12
N LEU A 75 4.78 -11.06 0.53
CA LEU A 75 6.00 -10.67 1.24
C LEU A 75 6.88 -9.76 0.38
N ARG A 76 7.08 -10.11 -0.90
CA ARG A 76 7.80 -9.26 -1.86
C ARG A 76 7.23 -7.84 -1.89
N MET A 77 5.91 -7.70 -2.04
CA MET A 77 5.28 -6.38 -2.07
C MET A 77 5.49 -5.62 -0.76
N ARG A 78 5.32 -6.28 0.39
CA ARG A 78 5.53 -5.66 1.71
C ARG A 78 6.96 -5.17 1.88
N GLU A 79 7.94 -5.98 1.53
CA GLU A 79 9.37 -5.66 1.62
C GLU A 79 9.73 -4.48 0.71
N GLU A 80 9.33 -4.52 -0.57
CA GLU A 80 9.65 -3.47 -1.52
C GLU A 80 8.96 -2.13 -1.18
N ILE A 81 7.70 -2.16 -0.74
CA ILE A 81 6.99 -0.95 -0.28
C ILE A 81 7.65 -0.36 0.96
N THR A 82 7.98 -1.20 1.95
CA THR A 82 8.66 -0.75 3.18
C THR A 82 10.00 -0.12 2.86
N ALA A 83 10.80 -0.76 2.01
CA ALA A 83 12.10 -0.25 1.59
C ALA A 83 11.97 1.10 0.84
N ALA A 84 10.97 1.25 -0.02
CA ALA A 84 10.76 2.47 -0.80
C ALA A 84 10.23 3.65 0.04
N LEU A 85 9.61 3.38 1.19
CA LEU A 85 9.07 4.38 2.11
C LEU A 85 10.01 4.70 3.29
N ALA A 86 11.02 3.87 3.55
CA ALA A 86 12.00 4.09 4.63
C ALA A 86 12.63 5.51 4.65
N PRO A 87 12.90 6.19 3.51
CA PRO A 87 13.45 7.55 3.53
C PRO A 87 12.49 8.64 4.04
N LEU A 88 11.20 8.35 4.21
CA LEU A 88 10.19 9.33 4.62
C LEU A 88 10.01 9.46 6.13
N ASP A 89 10.74 8.66 6.93
CA ASP A 89 10.61 8.61 8.41
C ASP A 89 9.15 8.36 8.87
N VAL A 90 8.43 7.53 8.12
CA VAL A 90 7.05 7.11 8.44
C VAL A 90 7.04 5.66 8.92
N THR A 91 6.13 5.36 9.86
CA THR A 91 5.87 3.98 10.26
C THR A 91 4.89 3.35 9.27
N VAL A 92 5.26 2.24 8.66
CA VAL A 92 4.41 1.52 7.69
C VAL A 92 4.05 0.14 8.25
N ASN A 93 2.76 -0.15 8.30
CA ASN A 93 2.21 -1.41 8.79
C ASN A 93 1.32 -2.05 7.72
N PHE A 94 1.11 -3.37 7.81
CA PHE A 94 0.24 -4.11 6.89
C PHE A 94 -0.85 -4.83 7.68
N TYR A 95 -2.11 -4.63 7.31
CA TYR A 95 -3.23 -5.40 7.84
C TYR A 95 -3.23 -6.83 7.28
N GLU A 96 -3.68 -7.78 8.11
CA GLU A 96 -3.91 -9.18 7.74
C GLU A 96 -5.32 -9.41 7.17
#